data_AF-A0A2E9YE08-F1
#
_entry.id   AF-A0A2E9YE08-F1
#
_cell.length_a   1.000
_cell.length_b   1.000
_cell.length_c   1.000
_cell.angle_alpha   90.00
_cell.angle_beta   90.00
_cell.angle_gamma   90.00
#
_symmetry.space_group_name_H-M   'P 1'
#
loop_
_entity.id
_entity.type
_entity.pdbx_description
1 polymer ?
#
loop_
_entity_poly.entity_id
_entity_poly.type
_entity_poly.pdbx_seq_one_letter_code
_entity_poly.pdbx_strand_id
1 'polypeptide(L)' 'MISMKHRLPLSLSLFGAALLITGIALKLNHLMGAIVLSNAGFCLLIAGLIWLMVAVLRNR' A
#
# COMPACT_ATOMS: atom_id res chain seq x y z
N MET A 1 22.62 4.04 0.49
CA MET A 1 21.91 5.07 -0.29
C MET A 1 20.76 4.42 -1.06
N ILE A 2 19.51 4.65 -0.65
CA ILE A 2 18.33 4.17 -1.39
C ILE A 2 18.27 4.98 -2.70
N SER A 3 18.61 4.33 -3.81
CA SER A 3 18.55 4.93 -5.16
C SER A 3 17.15 5.51 -5.41
N MET A 4 17.07 6.69 -6.04
CA MET A 4 15.83 7.44 -6.30
C MET A 4 14.73 6.60 -6.98
N LYS A 5 15.10 5.51 -7.65
CA LYS A 5 14.20 4.54 -8.31
C LYS A 5 13.30 3.74 -7.34
N HIS A 6 13.69 3.63 -6.07
CA HIS A 6 12.96 2.84 -5.06
C HIS A 6 11.95 3.65 -4.25
N ARG A 7 12.00 4.99 -4.35
CA ARG A 7 11.16 5.89 -3.54
C ARG A 7 9.69 5.86 -3.97
N LEU A 8 9.43 5.75 -5.27
CA LEU A 8 8.08 5.67 -5.82
C LEU A 8 7.35 4.39 -5.36
N PRO A 9 7.89 3.18 -5.55
CA PRO A 9 7.21 1.96 -5.09
C PRO A 9 7.06 1.91 -3.56
N LEU A 10 8.02 2.45 -2.83
CA LEU A 10 7.95 2.53 -1.37
C LEU A 10 6.85 3.49 -0.89
N SER A 11 6.72 4.66 -1.52
CA SER A 11 5.65 5.62 -1.22
C SER A 11 4.27 5.03 -1.55
N LEU A 12 4.16 4.31 -2.68
CA LEU A 12 2.92 3.64 -3.08
C LEU A 12 2.51 2.56 -2.07
N SER A 13 3.47 1.76 -1.61
CA SER A 13 3.24 0.74 -0.57
C SER A 13 2.83 1.36 0.76
N LEU A 14 3.50 2.44 1.20
CA LEU A 14 3.13 3.16 2.42
C LEU A 14 1.72 3.78 2.32
N PHE A 15 1.36 4.32 1.16
CA PHE A 15 0.04 4.87 0.92
C PHE A 15 -1.05 3.79 0.95
N GLY A 16 -0.80 2.64 0.33
CA GLY A 16 -1.67 1.46 0.42
C GLY A 16 -1.83 0.95 1.86
N ALA A 17 -0.75 0.92 2.63
CA ALA A 17 -0.78 0.53 4.04
C ALA A 17 -1.64 1.50 4.87
N ALA A 18 -1.46 2.80 4.68
CA ALA A 18 -2.24 3.82 5.37
C ALA A 18 -3.75 3.70 5.04
N LEU A 19 -4.10 3.50 3.77
CA LEU A 19 -5.47 3.26 3.34
C LEU A 19 -6.07 1.98 3.93
N LEU A 20 -5.29 0.90 3.97
CA LEU A 20 -5.70 -0.37 4.58
C LEU A 20 -6.00 -0.17 6.07
N ILE A 21 -5.08 0.44 6.82
CA ILE A 21 -5.23 0.70 8.26
C ILE A 21 -6.46 1.58 8.51
N THR A 22 -6.64 2.62 7.67
CA THR A 22 -7.82 3.50 7.76
C THR A 22 -9.10 2.71 7.49
N GLY A 23 -9.13 1.86 6.46
CA GLY A 23 -10.27 1.00 6.16
C GLY A 23 -10.59 0.03 7.30
N ILE A 24 -9.58 -0.60 7.90
CA ILE A 24 -9.72 -1.48 9.06
C ILE A 24 -10.30 -0.71 10.24
N ALA A 25 -9.79 0.50 10.52
CA ALA A 25 -10.31 1.36 11.58
C ALA A 25 -11.78 1.72 11.35
N LEU A 26 -12.18 2.03 10.12
CA LEU A 26 -13.59 2.26 9.79
C LEU A 26 -14.44 0.99 9.95
N LYS A 27 -13.88 -0.19 9.64
CA LYS A 27 -14.57 -1.48 9.75
C LYS A 27 -14.86 -1.83 11.21
N LEU A 28 -13.90 -1.56 12.10
CA LEU A 28 -14.05 -1.73 13.54
C LEU A 28 -15.09 -0.78 14.14
N ASN A 29 -15.24 0.42 13.56
CA ASN A 29 -16.22 1.41 14.01
C ASN A 29 -17.60 1.25 13.34
N HIS A 30 -17.83 0.21 12.54
CA HIS A 30 -19.08 0.00 11.78
C HIS A 30 -19.45 1.17 10.86
N LEU A 31 -18.46 1.94 10.38
CA LEU A 31 -18.71 3.03 9.44
C LEU A 31 -18.99 2.50 8.03
N MET A 32 -19.94 3.14 7.36
CA MET A 32 -20.26 2.88 5.96
C MET A 32 -19.03 3.15 5.08
N GLY A 33 -18.75 2.27 4.11
CA GLY A 33 -17.60 2.41 3.20
C GLY A 33 -16.30 1.75 3.66
N ALA A 34 -16.27 1.18 4.87
CA ALA A 34 -15.09 0.47 5.40
C ALA A 34 -14.61 -0.69 4.51
N ILE A 35 -15.54 -1.45 3.92
CA ILE A 35 -15.23 -2.58 3.04
C ILE A 35 -14.52 -2.09 1.77
N VAL A 36 -15.05 -1.03 1.16
CA VAL A 36 -14.48 -0.45 -0.06
C VAL A 36 -13.10 0.12 0.22
N LEU A 37 -12.93 0.89 1.31
CA LEU A 37 -11.66 1.52 1.65
C LEU A 37 -10.59 0.49 2.06
N SER A 38 -10.97 -0.54 2.82
CA SER A 38 -10.05 -1.63 3.20
C SER A 38 -9.58 -2.41 1.97
N ASN A 39 -10.49 -2.78 1.08
CA ASN A 39 -10.14 -3.56 -0.12
C ASN A 39 -9.31 -2.73 -1.10
N ALA A 40 -9.65 -1.44 -1.28
CA ALA A 40 -8.86 -0.53 -2.09
C ALA A 40 -7.44 -0.37 -1.53
N GLY A 41 -7.30 -0.13 -0.22
CA GLY A 41 -6.01 -0.06 0.45
C GLY A 41 -5.20 -1.34 0.33
N PHE A 42 -5.83 -2.50 0.47
CA PHE A 42 -5.20 -3.80 0.31
C PHE A 42 -4.64 -4.01 -1.10
N CYS A 43 -5.45 -3.74 -2.14
CA CYS A 43 -5.00 -3.84 -3.53
C CYS A 43 -3.82 -2.90 -3.82
N LEU A 44 -3.90 -1.66 -3.33
CA LEU A 44 -2.87 -0.64 -3.55
C LEU A 44 -1.57 -0.99 -2.82
N LEU A 45 -1.66 -1.57 -1.61
CA LEU A 45 -0.54 -2.10 -0.85
C LEU A 45 0.16 -3.24 -1.59
N ILE A 46 -0.60 -4.23 -2.05
CA ILE A 46 -0.06 -5.38 -2.79
C ILE A 46 0.62 -4.92 -4.07
N ALA A 47 -0.02 -4.05 -4.85
CA ALA A 47 0.59 -3.51 -6.07
C ALA A 47 1.90 -2.77 -5.78
N GLY A 48 1.93 -1.94 -4.72
CA GLY A 48 3.14 -1.24 -4.28
C GLY A 48 4.26 -2.19 -3.84
N LEU A 49 3.93 -3.25 -3.11
CA LEU A 49 4.90 -4.27 -2.68
C LEU A 49 5.45 -5.09 -3.85
N ILE A 50 4.60 -5.51 -4.79
CA ILE A 50 5.03 -6.23 -5.99
C ILE A 50 5.99 -5.33 -6.80
N TRP A 51 5.64 -4.07 -7.00
CA TRP A 51 6.50 -3.12 -7.69
C TRP A 51 7.83 -2.94 -6.94
N LEU A 52 7.78 -2.74 -5.62
CA LEU A 52 8.99 -2.62 -4.79
C LEU A 52 9.89 -3.85 -4.95
N MET A 53 9.31 -5.05 -4.88
CA MET A 53 10.03 -6.31 -5.03
C MET A 53 10.71 -6.40 -6.40
N VAL A 54 9.98 -6.10 -7.48
CA VAL A 54 10.53 -6.06 -8.85
C VAL A 54 11.64 -5.01 -8.97
N ALA A 55 11.45 -3.82 -8.39
CA ALA A 55 12.46 -2.75 -8.43
C ALA A 55 13.74 -3.13 -7.67
N VAL A 56 13.61 -3.84 -6.55
CA VAL A 56 14.76 -4.35 -5.77
C VAL A 56 15.47 -5.46 -6.52
N LEU A 57 14.73 -6.44 -7.07
CA LEU A 57 15.29 -7.55 -7.86
C LEU A 57 16.01 -7.05 -9.12
N ARG A 58 15.44 -6.08 -9.83
CA ARG A 58 16.03 -5.51 -11.05
C ARG A 58 17.28 -4.65 -10.79
N ASN A 59 17.45 -4.19 -9.55
CA ASN A 59 18.55 -3.30 -9.15
C ASN A 59 19.59 -4.02 -8.25
N ARG A 60 19.45 -5.33 -8.06
CA ARG A 60 20.53 -6.22 -7.63
C ARG A 60 21.20 -6.81 -8.86
#